data_AF-A0A5B9M3E0-F1
#
_entry.id   AF-A0A5B9M3E0-F1
#
_cell.length_a   1.000
_cell.length_b   1.000
_cell.length_c   1.000
_cell.angle_alpha   90.00
_cell.angle_beta   90.00
_cell.angle_gamma   90.00
#
_symmetry.space_group_name_H-M   'P 1'
#
loop_
_entity.id
_entity.type
_entity.pdbx_description
1 polymer ?
#
loop_
_entity_poly.entity_id
_entity_poly.type
_entity_poly.pdbx_seq_one_letter_code
_entity_poly.pdbx_strand_id
1 'polypeptide(L)'
;MKSVKFKGSHDPEKKIVVSLFWTVRKTIREEGCAPVRIKRIITSKNTYEPEGRKLLKLSDEIMDDILGDIERGKTVEFEMTMGEESLRVWIDAEGFAVEASKTPELEEEIVEKIEHETSKLTPDFCQTFLPRIFPNQ
;
A
#
# COMPACT_ATOMS: atom_id res chain seq x y z
N MET A 1 7.46 3.33 -13.07
CA MET A 1 7.07 2.10 -12.35
C MET A 1 8.28 1.22 -12.04
N LYS A 2 8.48 0.89 -10.75
CA LYS A 2 9.45 -0.10 -10.24
C LYS A 2 8.73 -1.21 -9.48
N SER A 3 9.33 -2.40 -9.40
CA SER A 3 8.73 -3.56 -8.72
C SER A 3 9.76 -4.44 -8.03
N VAL A 4 9.29 -5.25 -7.07
CA VAL A 4 10.08 -6.27 -6.37
C VAL A 4 9.22 -7.48 -6.00
N LYS A 5 9.86 -8.65 -5.97
CA LYS A 5 9.28 -9.86 -5.41
C LYS A 5 9.50 -9.90 -3.89
N PHE A 6 8.48 -10.30 -3.15
CA PHE A 6 8.59 -10.56 -1.73
C PHE A 6 9.53 -11.75 -1.49
N LYS A 7 10.53 -11.55 -0.61
CA LYS A 7 11.51 -12.60 -0.29
C LYS A 7 11.11 -13.48 0.89
N GLY A 8 10.18 -13.02 1.73
CA GLY A 8 9.71 -13.73 2.92
C GLY A 8 8.34 -14.37 2.76
N SER A 9 8.07 -15.40 3.58
CA SER A 9 6.78 -16.10 3.66
C SER A 9 5.78 -15.41 4.58
N HIS A 10 5.75 -14.07 4.60
CA HIS A 10 4.80 -13.34 5.41
C HIS A 10 3.36 -13.61 4.96
N ASP A 11 2.46 -13.57 5.93
CA ASP A 11 1.03 -13.55 5.72
C ASP A 11 0.62 -12.39 4.79
N PRO A 12 -0.40 -12.59 3.93
CA PRO A 12 -0.84 -11.58 2.98
C PRO A 12 -1.19 -10.23 3.63
N GLU A 13 -1.84 -10.25 4.80
CA GLU A 13 -2.21 -9.04 5.54
C GLU A 13 -0.97 -8.21 5.89
N LYS A 14 0.05 -8.83 6.48
CA LYS A 14 1.29 -8.15 6.83
C LYS A 14 2.02 -7.62 5.59
N LYS A 15 2.01 -8.33 4.47
CA LYS A 15 2.58 -7.83 3.20
C LYS A 15 1.88 -6.56 2.75
N ILE A 16 0.55 -6.50 2.81
CA ILE A 16 -0.23 -5.29 2.46
C ILE A 16 0.12 -4.14 3.40
N VAL A 17 0.09 -4.38 4.72
CA VAL A 17 0.34 -3.35 5.73
C VAL A 17 1.74 -2.77 5.61
N VAL A 18 2.76 -3.62 5.49
CA VAL A 18 4.17 -3.20 5.34
C VAL A 18 4.35 -2.43 4.04
N SER A 19 3.73 -2.88 2.95
CA SER A 19 3.78 -2.22 1.65
C SER A 19 3.23 -0.80 1.73
N LEU A 20 1.98 -0.66 2.19
CA LEU A 20 1.33 0.64 2.31
C LEU A 20 2.06 1.55 3.31
N PHE A 21 2.56 1.00 4.42
CA PHE A 21 3.33 1.77 5.41
C PHE A 21 4.57 2.40 4.80
N TRP A 22 5.42 1.61 4.15
CA TRP A 22 6.68 2.13 3.61
C TRP A 22 6.49 2.99 2.39
N THR A 23 5.49 2.73 1.54
CA THR A 23 5.06 3.66 0.50
C THR A 23 4.78 5.03 1.11
N VAL A 24 3.85 5.12 2.07
CA VAL A 24 3.50 6.40 2.70
C VAL A 24 4.69 7.02 3.43
N ARG A 25 5.46 6.22 4.16
CA ARG A 25 6.59 6.71 4.96
C ARG A 25 7.69 7.32 4.09
N LYS A 26 7.94 6.75 2.92
CA LYS A 26 8.90 7.27 1.93
C LYS A 26 8.38 8.54 1.27
N THR A 27 7.10 8.58 0.88
CA THR A 27 6.49 9.78 0.30
C THR A 27 6.49 10.97 1.26
N ILE A 28 6.37 10.75 2.58
CA ILE A 28 6.52 11.79 3.60
C ILE A 28 7.87 12.52 3.52
N ARG A 29 8.93 11.88 3.01
CA ARG A 29 10.23 12.56 2.86
C ARG A 29 10.20 13.64 1.78
N GLU A 30 9.41 13.42 0.73
CA GLU A 30 9.26 14.34 -0.40
C GLU A 30 8.16 15.38 -0.16
N GLU A 31 7.00 14.95 0.34
CA GLU A 31 5.78 15.76 0.43
C GLU A 31 5.53 16.31 1.85
N GLY A 32 6.43 16.02 2.80
CA GLY A 32 6.36 16.48 4.18
C GLY A 32 5.11 15.97 4.92
N CYS A 33 4.43 16.87 5.62
CA CYS A 33 3.28 16.56 6.48
C CYS A 33 1.93 16.51 5.73
N ALA A 34 1.94 16.39 4.39
CA ALA A 34 0.71 16.33 3.62
C ALA A 34 -0.15 15.09 4.02
N PRO A 35 -1.49 15.19 4.01
CA PRO A 35 -2.33 14.05 4.34
C PRO A 35 -2.31 13.03 3.20
N VAL A 36 -2.07 11.76 3.54
CA VAL A 36 -2.30 10.65 2.61
C VAL A 36 -3.80 10.43 2.39
N ARG A 37 -4.20 10.19 1.15
CA ARG A 37 -5.58 9.82 0.79
C ARG A 37 -5.54 8.65 -0.18
N ILE A 38 -6.27 7.59 0.15
CA ILE A 38 -6.59 6.53 -0.82
C ILE A 38 -7.75 7.05 -1.67
N LYS A 39 -7.55 7.12 -2.97
CA LYS A 39 -8.53 7.56 -3.96
C LYS A 39 -9.37 6.41 -4.47
N ARG A 40 -8.73 5.26 -4.66
CA ARG A 40 -9.36 4.07 -5.19
C ARG A 40 -8.63 2.83 -4.72
N ILE A 41 -9.38 1.76 -4.50
CA ILE A 41 -8.86 0.40 -4.35
C ILE A 41 -9.57 -0.45 -5.40
N ILE A 42 -8.81 -1.12 -6.25
CA ILE A 42 -9.33 -1.95 -7.32
C ILE A 42 -8.97 -3.40 -7.02
N THR A 43 -9.98 -4.21 -6.77
CA THR A 43 -9.89 -5.66 -6.74
C THR A 43 -10.44 -6.22 -8.05
N SER A 44 -10.36 -7.53 -8.24
CA SER A 44 -10.92 -8.20 -9.41
C SER A 44 -12.45 -8.21 -9.43
N LYS A 45 -13.11 -7.93 -8.30
CA LYS A 45 -14.56 -7.93 -8.17
C LYS A 45 -15.13 -6.53 -8.01
N ASN A 46 -14.42 -5.67 -7.27
CA ASN A 46 -14.94 -4.40 -6.81
C ASN A 46 -13.94 -3.27 -7.06
N THR A 47 -14.49 -2.09 -7.26
CA THR A 47 -13.74 -0.84 -7.20
C THR A 47 -14.30 -0.02 -6.05
N TYR A 48 -13.48 0.22 -5.04
CA TYR A 48 -13.84 1.01 -3.88
C TYR A 48 -13.38 2.45 -4.06
N GLU A 49 -14.30 3.39 -3.86
CA GLU A 49 -14.05 4.82 -3.93
C GLU A 49 -14.65 5.51 -2.69
N PRO A 50 -14.12 6.67 -2.26
CA PRO A 50 -14.67 7.40 -1.13
C PRO A 50 -16.12 7.84 -1.36
N GLU A 51 -17.00 7.56 -0.40
CA GLU A 51 -18.38 8.05 -0.43
C GLU A 51 -18.45 9.53 -0.06
N GLY A 52 -18.67 10.38 -1.08
CA GLY A 52 -18.87 11.81 -0.91
C GLY A 52 -17.65 12.52 -0.30
N ARG A 53 -17.78 12.99 0.95
CA ARG A 53 -16.70 13.71 1.67
C ARG A 53 -15.88 12.83 2.62
N LYS A 54 -16.22 11.54 2.74
CA LYS A 54 -15.51 10.62 3.63
C LYS A 54 -14.15 10.25 3.02
N LEU A 55 -13.21 9.85 3.88
CA LEU A 55 -11.97 9.24 3.43
C LEU A 55 -12.22 7.75 3.18
N LEU A 56 -11.65 7.20 2.10
CA LEU A 56 -11.61 5.76 1.89
C LEU A 56 -10.60 5.16 2.88
N LYS A 57 -11.08 4.20 3.67
CA LYS A 57 -10.30 3.44 4.65
C LYS A 57 -10.44 1.95 4.34
N LEU A 58 -9.45 1.15 4.75
CA LEU A 58 -9.50 -0.31 4.70
C LEU A 58 -10.42 -0.83 5.80
N SER A 59 -11.75 -0.83 5.56
CA SER A 59 -12.69 -1.55 6.42
C SER A 59 -12.43 -3.05 6.35
N ASP A 60 -12.94 -3.80 7.32
CA ASP A 60 -12.83 -5.26 7.37
C ASP A 60 -13.33 -5.91 6.07
N GLU A 61 -14.46 -5.43 5.53
CA GLU A 61 -15.00 -5.89 4.23
C GLU A 61 -14.05 -5.66 3.06
N ILE A 62 -13.41 -4.48 3.00
CA ILE A 62 -12.44 -4.17 1.94
C ILE A 62 -11.20 -5.03 2.11
N MET A 63 -10.72 -5.21 3.34
CA MET A 63 -9.56 -6.05 3.61
C MET A 63 -9.81 -7.51 3.25
N ASP A 64 -10.98 -8.06 3.59
CA ASP A 64 -11.37 -9.43 3.23
C ASP A 64 -11.40 -9.63 1.70
N ASP A 65 -11.89 -8.64 0.93
CA ASP A 65 -11.89 -8.74 -0.54
C ASP A 65 -10.47 -8.69 -1.12
N ILE A 66 -9.62 -7.81 -0.59
CA ILE A 66 -8.20 -7.71 -0.97
C ILE A 66 -7.47 -9.02 -0.67
N LEU A 67 -7.61 -9.55 0.56
CA LEU A 67 -6.97 -10.79 0.98
C LEU A 67 -7.42 -11.96 0.11
N GLY A 68 -8.73 -12.06 -0.13
CA GLY A 68 -9.29 -13.11 -0.98
C GLY A 68 -8.75 -13.06 -2.41
N ASP A 69 -8.44 -11.88 -2.95
CA ASP A 69 -7.83 -11.75 -4.26
C ASP A 69 -6.36 -12.12 -4.29
N ILE A 70 -5.59 -11.67 -3.30
CA ILE A 70 -4.17 -12.04 -3.18
C ILE A 70 -4.01 -13.55 -3.00
N GLU A 71 -4.84 -14.19 -2.17
CA GLU A 71 -4.84 -15.65 -1.98
C GLU A 71 -5.19 -16.42 -3.27
N ARG A 72 -5.99 -15.81 -4.15
CA ARG A 72 -6.31 -16.34 -5.49
C ARG A 72 -5.26 -15.99 -6.54
N GLY A 73 -4.14 -15.39 -6.16
CA GLY A 73 -3.06 -14.99 -7.06
C GLY A 73 -3.41 -13.79 -7.94
N LYS A 74 -4.38 -12.97 -7.54
CA LYS A 74 -4.76 -11.75 -8.24
C LYS A 74 -4.05 -10.53 -7.66
N THR A 75 -3.87 -9.53 -8.50
CA THR A 75 -3.27 -8.25 -8.12
C THR A 75 -4.34 -7.25 -7.71
N VAL A 76 -4.11 -6.57 -6.60
CA VAL A 76 -4.91 -5.45 -6.12
C VAL A 76 -4.17 -4.15 -6.41
N GLU A 77 -4.89 -3.14 -6.90
CA GLU A 77 -4.35 -1.81 -7.16
C GLU A 77 -4.86 -0.79 -6.13
N PHE A 78 -3.95 0.07 -5.66
CA PHE A 78 -4.26 1.23 -4.84
C PHE A 78 -3.86 2.50 -5.58
N GLU A 79 -4.80 3.42 -5.74
CA GLU A 79 -4.52 4.79 -6.15
C GLU A 79 -4.48 5.68 -4.91
N MET A 80 -3.37 6.36 -4.69
CA MET A 80 -3.13 7.18 -3.50
C MET A 80 -2.61 8.57 -3.90
N THR A 81 -2.91 9.57 -3.08
CA THR A 81 -2.34 10.92 -3.24
C THR A 81 -1.79 11.40 -1.92
N MET A 82 -0.66 12.11 -1.97
CA MET A 82 -0.08 12.79 -0.83
C MET A 82 0.60 14.07 -1.31
N GLY A 83 0.12 15.22 -0.85
CA GLY A 83 0.60 16.52 -1.33
C GLY A 83 0.35 16.67 -2.83
N GLU A 84 1.41 16.92 -3.60
CA GLU A 84 1.39 16.97 -5.06
C GLU A 84 1.69 15.62 -5.72
N GLU A 85 2.10 14.60 -4.94
CA GLU A 85 2.42 13.28 -5.46
C GLU A 85 1.17 12.40 -5.57
N SER A 86 1.07 11.69 -6.70
CA SER A 86 0.12 10.61 -6.92
C SER A 86 0.87 9.30 -7.08
N LEU A 87 0.41 8.27 -6.39
CA LEU A 87 1.02 6.95 -6.35
C LEU A 87 0.02 5.91 -6.83
N ARG A 88 0.47 5.02 -7.70
CA ARG A 88 -0.22 3.77 -8.00
C ARG A 88 0.58 2.62 -7.45
N VAL A 89 -0.07 1.74 -6.70
CA VAL A 89 0.57 0.61 -6.03
C VAL A 89 -0.15 -0.66 -6.43
N TRP A 90 0.61 -1.69 -6.79
CA TRP A 90 0.09 -3.01 -7.11
C TRP A 90 0.67 -4.02 -6.14
N ILE A 91 -0.20 -4.87 -5.58
CA ILE A 91 0.18 -5.91 -4.62
C ILE A 91 -0.49 -7.21 -5.03
N ASP A 92 0.30 -8.28 -5.11
CA ASP A 92 -0.19 -9.65 -5.23
C ASP A 92 0.53 -10.58 -4.24
N ALA A 93 0.37 -11.89 -4.38
CA ALA A 93 1.00 -12.87 -3.48
C ALA A 93 2.54 -12.87 -3.57
N GLU A 94 3.07 -12.61 -4.77
CA GLU A 94 4.49 -12.71 -5.09
C GLU A 94 5.24 -11.40 -4.94
N GLY A 95 4.59 -10.25 -5.12
CA GLY A 95 5.31 -9.00 -5.22
C GLY A 95 4.51 -7.73 -5.04
N PHE A 96 5.27 -6.65 -5.19
CA PHE A 96 4.87 -5.27 -5.02
C PHE A 96 5.40 -4.45 -6.20
N ALA A 97 4.59 -3.53 -6.70
CA ALA A 97 5.02 -2.52 -7.65
C ALA A 97 4.47 -1.14 -7.25
N VAL A 98 5.20 -0.10 -7.62
CA VAL A 98 4.80 1.28 -7.39
C VAL A 98 5.16 2.16 -8.59
N GLU A 99 4.29 3.11 -8.87
CA GLU A 99 4.48 4.19 -9.82
C GLU A 99 4.23 5.51 -9.11
N ALA A 100 5.17 6.46 -9.25
CA ALA A 100 5.04 7.81 -8.74
C ALA A 100 4.87 8.79 -9.92
N SER A 101 3.94 9.72 -9.79
CA SER A 101 3.60 10.64 -10.87
C SER A 101 4.64 11.76 -11.08
N LYS A 102 5.34 12.17 -10.02
CA LYS A 102 6.21 13.35 -10.02
C LYS A 102 7.67 13.02 -9.71
N THR A 103 7.92 12.10 -8.79
CA THR A 103 9.28 11.78 -8.31
C THR A 103 9.64 10.32 -8.62
N PRO A 104 10.22 10.01 -9.80
CA PRO A 104 10.57 8.64 -10.19
C PRO A 104 11.58 7.96 -9.24
N GLU A 105 12.50 8.72 -8.63
CA GLU A 105 13.48 8.20 -7.68
C GLU A 105 12.82 7.64 -6.41
N LEU A 106 11.64 8.14 -6.06
CA LEU A 106 10.85 7.65 -4.94
C LEU A 106 10.42 6.19 -5.15
N GLU A 107 10.17 5.78 -6.40
CA GLU A 107 9.79 4.40 -6.71
C GLU A 107 10.90 3.41 -6.31
N GLU A 108 12.16 3.76 -6.62
CA GLU A 108 13.32 2.94 -6.27
C GLU A 108 13.53 2.87 -4.76
N GLU A 109 13.46 4.02 -4.08
CA GLU A 109 13.55 4.07 -2.62
C GLU A 109 12.48 3.23 -1.90
N ILE A 110 11.26 3.22 -2.42
CA ILE A 110 10.16 2.42 -1.87
C ILE A 110 10.46 0.94 -2.09
N VAL A 111 10.77 0.55 -3.33
CA VAL A 111 10.99 -0.85 -3.71
C VAL A 111 12.16 -1.47 -2.94
N GLU A 112 13.29 -0.79 -2.83
CA GLU A 112 14.43 -1.25 -2.02
C GLU A 112 14.05 -1.43 -0.55
N LYS A 113 13.21 -0.53 -0.02
CA LYS A 113 12.76 -0.61 1.36
C LYS A 113 11.80 -1.79 1.57
N ILE A 114 10.87 -2.01 0.65
CA ILE A 114 9.96 -3.17 0.69
C ILE A 114 10.74 -4.47 0.60
N GLU A 115 11.72 -4.56 -0.30
CA GLU A 115 12.58 -5.73 -0.44
C GLU A 115 13.30 -6.05 0.87
N HIS A 116 13.90 -5.01 1.48
CA HIS A 116 14.61 -5.16 2.74
C HIS A 116 13.67 -5.61 3.87
N GLU A 117 12.53 -4.96 4.05
CA GLU A 117 11.61 -5.25 5.16
C GLU A 117 10.94 -6.60 5.03
N THR A 118 10.56 -7.01 3.81
CA THR A 118 9.95 -8.32 3.56
C THR A 118 10.96 -9.47 3.56
N SER A 119 12.26 -9.18 3.65
CA SER A 119 13.30 -10.19 3.89
C SER A 119 13.53 -10.47 5.39
N LYS A 120 13.05 -9.60 6.29
CA LYS A 120 13.19 -9.77 7.74
C LYS A 120 12.19 -10.80 8.26
N LEU A 121 12.52 -11.46 9.37
CA LEU A 121 11.55 -12.29 10.10
C LEU A 121 10.37 -11.44 10.63
N THR A 122 10.68 -10.24 11.10
CA THR A 122 9.72 -9.25 11.63
C THR A 122 9.92 -7.92 10.90
N PRO A 123 9.16 -7.64 9.83
CA PRO A 123 9.12 -6.34 9.19
C PRO A 123 8.81 -5.22 10.18
N ASP A 124 9.53 -4.11 10.07
CA ASP A 124 9.30 -2.94 10.90
C ASP A 124 8.23 -2.05 10.28
N PHE A 125 7.21 -1.71 11.06
CA PHE A 125 6.27 -0.64 10.74
C PHE A 125 5.74 -0.02 12.03
N CYS A 126 5.33 1.25 11.97
CA CYS A 126 4.80 1.93 13.14
C CYS A 126 3.34 1.51 13.38
N GLN A 127 3.03 0.90 14.53
CA GLN A 127 1.66 0.47 14.85
C GLN A 127 0.65 1.63 14.88
N THR A 128 1.10 2.86 15.17
CA THR A 128 0.24 4.07 15.14
C THR A 128 -0.18 4.48 13.73
N PHE A 129 0.37 3.82 12.69
CA PHE A 129 -0.09 3.96 11.32
C PHE A 129 -1.41 3.23 11.07
N LEU A 130 -1.67 2.13 11.77
CA LEU A 130 -2.84 1.28 11.52
C LEU A 130 -4.15 2.08 11.61
N PRO A 131 -4.42 2.92 12.63
CA PRO A 131 -5.66 3.69 12.71
C PRO A 131 -5.85 4.74 11.59
N ARG A 132 -4.79 5.08 10.86
CA ARG A 132 -4.85 6.04 9.74
C ARG A 132 -5.40 5.40 8.47
N ILE A 133 -5.20 4.09 8.31
CA ILE A 133 -5.63 3.34 7.13
C ILE A 133 -6.81 2.42 7.46
N PHE A 134 -6.83 1.85 8.67
CA PHE A 134 -7.91 1.03 9.20
C PHE A 134 -8.88 1.88 10.04
N PRO A 135 -10.20 1.69 9.91
CA PRO A 135 -11.18 2.46 10.65
C PRO A 135 -11.23 2.11 12.14
N ASN A 136 -10.94 0.87 12.56
CA ASN A 136 -10.87 0.44 13.97
C ASN A 136 -9.87 -0.72 14.12
N GLN A 137 -8.99 -0.67 15.11
CA GLN A 137 -8.35 -1.84 15.71
C GLN A 137 -8.62 -1.81 17.22
#